data_AF-A0AA95NPQ2-F1
#
_entry.id   AF-A0AA95NPQ2-F1
#
_cell.length_a   1.000
_cell.length_b   1.000
_cell.length_c   1.000
_cell.angle_alpha   90.00
_cell.angle_beta   90.00
_cell.angle_gamma   90.00
#
_symmetry.space_group_name_H-M   'P 1'
#
loop_
_entity.id
_entity.type
_entity.pdbx_description
1 polymer ?
#
loop_
_entity_poly.entity_id
_entity_poly.type
_entity_poly.pdbx_seq_one_letter_code
_entity_poly.pdbx_strand_id
1 'polypeptide(L)'
;MSFASTRLVARGFALLGSLALSLAAHAALLSPVQVQLLAPGGYTDGTNTDSTPISATESAAVATGVSVGSGDVGGWMLSDEFIQFDGNSIRLRLEAGADSNGIFSTGYLGAAGEHARYVFSGLNITGFTIVGVLASAFDGFADSGSTGLAGPGPAQDFVHLLDAHSVSFDLDELLFVGTHTFNGVYRYMDVRLDLQTRPDTSNPVPEPGSLALTLLAMGLLWRGRSTARP
;
A
#
# COMPACT_ATOMS: atom_id res chain seq x y z
N MET A 1 -21.31 -3.82 -63.56
CA MET A 1 -21.75 -4.53 -62.35
C MET A 1 -20.54 -5.27 -61.81
N SER A 2 -19.59 -4.63 -61.13
CA SER A 2 -19.55 -4.14 -59.73
C SER A 2 -19.81 -5.22 -58.67
N PHE A 3 -18.93 -5.19 -57.64
CA PHE A 3 -18.97 -5.85 -56.33
C PHE A 3 -18.18 -7.16 -56.16
N ALA A 4 -16.85 -7.07 -56.16
CA ALA A 4 -16.01 -8.09 -55.54
C ALA A 4 -14.67 -7.50 -55.02
N SER A 5 -14.71 -6.44 -54.20
CA SER A 5 -13.45 -5.87 -53.67
C SER A 5 -13.52 -5.33 -52.23
N THR A 6 -14.67 -5.42 -51.56
CA THR A 6 -14.91 -4.64 -50.32
C THR A 6 -14.99 -5.47 -49.04
N ARG A 7 -14.54 -6.74 -49.03
CA ARG A 7 -14.64 -7.61 -47.83
C ARG A 7 -13.32 -7.96 -47.15
N LEU A 8 -12.17 -7.67 -47.76
CA LEU A 8 -10.87 -8.01 -47.15
C LEU A 8 -10.26 -6.91 -46.27
N VAL A 9 -10.61 -5.64 -46.52
CA VAL A 9 -10.06 -4.50 -45.77
C VAL A 9 -10.69 -4.39 -44.36
N ALA A 10 -11.92 -4.88 -44.18
CA ALA A 10 -12.65 -4.79 -42.91
C ALA A 10 -12.19 -5.79 -41.83
N ARG A 11 -11.45 -6.86 -42.19
CA ARG A 11 -10.97 -7.87 -41.23
C ARG A 11 -9.59 -7.57 -40.63
N GLY A 12 -8.82 -6.64 -41.22
CA GLY A 12 -7.53 -6.19 -40.67
C GLY A 12 -7.68 -5.18 -39.52
N PHE A 13 -8.72 -4.35 -39.56
CA PHE A 13 -8.96 -3.32 -38.54
C PHE A 13 -9.61 -3.87 -37.25
N ALA A 14 -10.30 -5.01 -37.31
CA ALA A 14 -10.94 -5.61 -36.13
C ALA A 14 -9.95 -6.31 -35.18
N LEU A 15 -8.75 -6.68 -35.66
CA LEU A 15 -7.70 -7.27 -34.81
C LEU A 15 -6.81 -6.21 -34.12
N LEU A 16 -6.85 -4.95 -34.59
CA LEU A 16 -6.08 -3.84 -34.04
C LEU A 16 -6.79 -3.16 -32.85
N GLY A 17 -8.11 -3.33 -32.72
CA GLY A 17 -8.89 -2.74 -31.61
C GLY A 17 -8.89 -3.56 -30.33
N SER A 18 -8.54 -4.86 -30.39
CA SER A 18 -8.63 -5.78 -29.24
C SER A 18 -7.31 -6.02 -28.50
N LEU A 19 -6.18 -5.50 -29.01
CA LEU A 19 -4.87 -5.54 -28.34
C LEU A 19 -4.53 -4.23 -27.60
N ALA A 20 -5.40 -3.23 -27.66
CA ALA A 20 -5.27 -1.97 -26.93
C ALA A 20 -5.80 -2.02 -25.48
N LEU A 21 -6.11 -3.22 -24.98
CA LEU A 21 -6.21 -3.45 -23.54
C LEU A 21 -4.79 -3.63 -23.00
N SER A 22 -4.00 -2.56 -23.10
CA SER A 22 -2.74 -2.41 -22.39
C SER A 22 -3.04 -2.58 -20.91
N LEU A 23 -2.66 -3.73 -20.36
CA LEU A 23 -2.52 -3.91 -18.92
C LEU A 23 -1.60 -2.79 -18.44
N ALA A 24 -2.16 -1.79 -17.78
CA ALA A 24 -1.38 -0.96 -16.89
C ALA A 24 -0.66 -1.94 -15.97
N ALA A 25 0.67 -2.01 -16.06
CA ALA A 25 1.46 -2.73 -15.08
C ALA A 25 1.15 -2.06 -13.74
N HIS A 26 0.23 -2.65 -12.98
CA HIS A 26 -0.13 -2.12 -11.68
C HIS A 26 1.09 -2.31 -10.80
N ALA A 27 1.65 -1.18 -10.36
CA ALA A 27 2.74 -1.12 -9.42
C ALA A 27 2.26 -1.77 -8.10
N ALA A 28 2.70 -2.98 -7.81
CA ALA A 28 2.30 -3.74 -6.62
C ALA A 28 3.54 -4.19 -5.84
N LEU A 29 3.39 -4.26 -4.51
CA LEU A 29 4.36 -4.90 -3.63
C LEU A 29 4.41 -6.40 -3.96
N LEU A 30 5.61 -6.92 -4.25
CA LEU A 30 5.79 -8.31 -4.70
C LEU A 30 6.66 -9.14 -3.76
N SER A 31 7.37 -8.50 -2.84
CA SER A 31 8.24 -9.15 -1.87
C SER A 31 7.66 -9.04 -0.46
N PRO A 32 7.94 -10.00 0.43
CA PRO A 32 7.61 -9.85 1.85
C PRO A 32 8.13 -8.52 2.39
N VAL A 33 7.29 -7.86 3.19
CA VAL A 33 7.61 -6.58 3.83
C VAL A 33 8.06 -6.87 5.25
N GLN A 34 9.19 -6.33 5.66
CA GLN A 34 9.62 -6.35 7.05
C GLN A 34 8.81 -5.31 7.82
N VAL A 35 8.03 -5.77 8.79
CA VAL A 35 7.25 -4.93 9.70
C VAL A 35 7.96 -4.93 11.05
N GLN A 36 8.20 -3.75 11.58
CA GLN A 36 8.75 -3.56 12.91
C GLN A 36 7.80 -2.71 13.74
N LEU A 37 7.54 -3.14 14.98
CA LEU A 37 6.86 -2.35 16.00
C LEU A 37 7.90 -1.89 17.02
N LEU A 38 8.02 -0.57 17.16
CA LEU A 38 8.86 0.08 18.14
C LEU A 38 7.95 0.85 19.10
N ALA A 39 7.99 0.54 20.39
CA ALA A 39 7.37 1.35 21.43
C ALA A 39 8.37 1.50 22.59
N PRO A 40 9.31 2.46 22.51
CA PRO A 40 10.42 2.56 23.46
C PRO A 40 9.96 2.90 24.89
N GLY A 41 8.78 3.47 25.06
CA GLY A 41 8.13 3.70 26.36
C GLY A 41 7.22 2.56 26.83
N GLY A 42 7.09 1.50 26.03
CA GLY A 42 6.25 0.34 26.33
C GLY A 42 4.79 0.53 25.92
N TYR A 43 3.87 0.08 26.78
CA TYR A 43 2.44 -0.02 26.50
C TYR A 43 1.58 0.42 27.68
N THR A 44 0.40 0.96 27.41
CA THR A 44 -0.63 1.23 28.41
C THR A 44 -2.02 0.88 27.92
N ASP A 45 -2.85 0.35 28.84
CA ASP A 45 -4.29 0.13 28.61
C ASP A 45 -5.16 1.30 29.10
N GLY A 46 -4.53 2.42 29.48
CA GLY A 46 -5.17 3.59 30.10
C GLY A 46 -5.37 3.47 31.62
N THR A 47 -5.16 2.29 32.21
CA THR A 47 -5.27 2.04 33.65
C THR A 47 -3.96 1.54 34.27
N ASN A 48 -3.22 0.71 33.53
CA ASN A 48 -1.91 0.19 33.86
C ASN A 48 -0.93 0.57 32.75
N THR A 49 0.32 0.78 33.15
CA THR A 49 1.41 1.09 32.23
C THR A 49 2.52 0.09 32.45
N ASP A 50 2.89 -0.63 31.39
CA ASP A 50 4.11 -1.41 31.32
C ASP A 50 5.16 -0.59 30.57
N SER A 51 6.19 -0.16 31.28
CA SER A 51 7.28 0.65 30.71
C SER A 51 8.37 -0.18 30.03
N THR A 52 8.17 -1.50 29.90
CA THR A 52 9.10 -2.39 29.19
C THR A 52 9.10 -2.02 27.70
N PRO A 53 10.25 -1.63 27.12
CA PRO A 53 10.32 -1.25 25.71
C PRO A 53 9.91 -2.41 24.79
N ILE A 54 9.09 -2.11 23.78
CA ILE A 54 8.71 -3.05 22.74
C ILE A 54 9.60 -2.81 21.52
N SER A 55 10.22 -3.89 21.02
CA SER A 55 10.95 -3.92 19.77
C SER A 55 10.72 -5.28 19.11
N ALA A 56 9.65 -5.39 18.34
CA ALA A 56 9.27 -6.60 17.63
C ALA A 56 9.50 -6.43 16.13
N THR A 57 9.87 -7.51 15.44
CA THR A 57 10.13 -7.47 13.99
C THR A 57 9.70 -8.77 13.36
N GLU A 58 8.97 -8.69 12.25
CA GLU A 58 8.54 -9.85 11.50
C GLU A 58 8.50 -9.61 9.99
N SER A 59 8.62 -10.69 9.23
CA SER A 59 8.46 -10.66 7.78
C SER A 59 7.03 -11.02 7.41
N ALA A 60 6.30 -10.04 6.89
CA ALA A 60 4.91 -10.17 6.51
C ALA A 60 4.79 -10.48 5.01
N ALA A 61 4.08 -11.55 4.67
CA ALA A 61 3.75 -11.82 3.27
C ALA A 61 2.70 -10.81 2.78
N VAL A 62 2.89 -10.25 1.59
CA VAL A 62 1.97 -9.24 1.01
C VAL A 62 0.51 -9.72 1.00
N ALA A 63 0.28 -11.00 0.70
CA ALA A 63 -1.06 -11.58 0.60
C ALA A 63 -1.81 -11.68 1.94
N THR A 64 -1.09 -11.83 3.06
CA THR A 64 -1.69 -12.05 4.38
C THR A 64 -1.53 -10.87 5.32
N GLY A 65 -0.50 -10.05 5.11
CA GLY A 65 -0.16 -8.98 6.03
C GLY A 65 0.26 -9.50 7.42
N VAL A 66 -0.03 -8.70 8.44
CA VAL A 66 0.16 -9.00 9.86
C VAL A 66 -1.20 -8.94 10.55
N SER A 67 -1.48 -9.95 11.36
CA SER A 67 -2.72 -10.03 12.15
C SER A 67 -2.40 -10.32 13.60
N VAL A 68 -3.34 -10.06 14.49
CA VAL A 68 -3.22 -10.41 15.91
C VAL A 68 -2.78 -11.86 16.11
N GLY A 69 -1.74 -12.04 16.94
CA GLY A 69 -1.14 -13.33 17.25
C GLY A 69 -0.24 -13.92 16.15
N SER A 70 -0.05 -13.25 15.00
CA SER A 70 0.92 -13.69 14.00
C SER A 70 2.31 -13.16 14.33
N GLY A 71 3.31 -14.03 14.39
CA GLY A 71 4.71 -13.61 14.56
C GLY A 71 4.98 -12.80 15.82
N ASP A 72 6.09 -12.07 15.81
CA ASP A 72 6.53 -11.27 16.96
C ASP A 72 5.76 -9.95 17.05
N VAL A 73 5.42 -9.32 15.91
CA VAL A 73 4.68 -8.04 15.91
C VAL A 73 3.21 -8.29 16.23
N GLY A 74 2.57 -9.29 15.60
CA GLY A 74 1.18 -9.63 15.92
C GLY A 74 0.99 -10.10 17.36
N GLY A 75 2.03 -10.60 18.02
CA GLY A 75 2.00 -10.89 19.47
C GLY A 75 1.80 -9.66 20.37
N TRP A 76 2.09 -8.46 19.86
CA TRP A 76 1.90 -7.18 20.54
C TRP A 76 0.71 -6.37 20.01
N MET A 77 0.10 -6.79 18.90
CA MET A 77 -1.07 -6.12 18.34
C MET A 77 -2.29 -6.26 19.24
N LEU A 78 -3.10 -5.20 19.26
CA LEU A 78 -4.38 -5.19 19.96
C LEU A 78 -5.44 -6.04 19.23
N SER A 79 -6.51 -6.42 19.92
CA SER A 79 -7.40 -7.52 19.50
C SER A 79 -8.06 -7.39 18.11
N ASP A 80 -8.27 -6.16 17.62
CA ASP A 80 -8.86 -5.89 16.30
C ASP A 80 -7.89 -5.14 15.36
N GLU A 81 -6.60 -5.09 15.72
CA GLU A 81 -5.54 -4.46 14.93
C GLU A 81 -5.01 -5.39 13.83
N PHE A 82 -4.72 -4.81 12.67
CA PHE A 82 -4.08 -5.54 11.58
C PHE A 82 -3.35 -4.61 10.62
N ILE A 83 -2.43 -5.19 9.85
CA ILE A 83 -1.74 -4.55 8.75
C ILE A 83 -1.96 -5.38 7.50
N GLN A 84 -2.40 -4.77 6.42
CA GLN A 84 -2.59 -5.41 5.12
C GLN A 84 -1.88 -4.64 4.01
N PHE A 85 -1.35 -5.36 3.04
CA PHE A 85 -0.75 -4.78 1.84
C PHE A 85 -1.69 -5.00 0.66
N ASP A 86 -2.06 -3.93 -0.05
CA ASP A 86 -2.91 -3.99 -1.23
C ASP A 86 -2.35 -3.11 -2.34
N GLY A 87 -1.79 -3.74 -3.39
CA GLY A 87 -1.13 -3.03 -4.48
C GLY A 87 0.07 -2.21 -3.99
N ASN A 88 -0.04 -0.89 -4.12
CA ASN A 88 0.92 0.09 -3.60
C ASN A 88 0.44 0.77 -2.31
N SER A 89 -0.54 0.21 -1.62
CA SER A 89 -1.09 0.75 -0.38
C SER A 89 -0.80 -0.17 0.81
N ILE A 90 -0.59 0.44 1.97
CA ILE A 90 -0.52 -0.22 3.27
C ILE A 90 -1.77 0.21 4.05
N ARG A 91 -2.55 -0.75 4.53
CA ARG A 91 -3.77 -0.53 5.30
C ARG A 91 -3.52 -0.94 6.73
N LEU A 92 -3.76 -0.04 7.66
CA LEU A 92 -3.62 -0.27 9.10
C LEU A 92 -4.97 -0.06 9.76
N ARG A 93 -5.45 -1.07 10.48
CA ARG A 93 -6.50 -0.85 11.48
C ARG A 93 -5.83 -0.74 12.83
N LEU A 94 -6.03 0.38 13.51
CA LEU A 94 -5.45 0.63 14.83
C LEU A 94 -6.56 0.59 15.87
N GLU A 95 -6.40 -0.27 16.87
CA GLU A 95 -7.34 -0.42 17.99
C GLU A 95 -6.90 0.44 19.18
N ALA A 96 -7.84 0.77 20.06
CA ALA A 96 -7.62 1.64 21.21
C ALA A 96 -7.03 0.86 22.37
N GLY A 97 -5.77 1.12 22.69
CA GLY A 97 -5.15 0.66 23.93
C GLY A 97 -5.70 1.41 25.13
N ALA A 98 -5.86 2.74 25.04
CA ALA A 98 -6.33 3.57 26.15
C ALA A 98 -7.50 4.48 25.77
N ASP A 99 -8.34 4.79 26.77
CA ASP A 99 -9.53 5.66 26.66
C ASP A 99 -9.44 6.83 27.65
N SER A 100 -9.59 8.05 27.14
CA SER A 100 -9.77 9.27 27.92
C SER A 100 -11.11 9.93 27.58
N ASN A 101 -12.17 9.47 28.25
CA ASN A 101 -13.53 10.01 28.14
C ASN A 101 -14.08 10.00 26.69
N GLY A 102 -13.87 8.91 25.96
CA GLY A 102 -14.34 8.74 24.58
C GLY A 102 -13.39 9.26 23.50
N ILE A 103 -12.20 9.73 23.89
CA ILE A 103 -11.06 9.94 23.00
C ILE A 103 -10.06 8.81 23.26
N PHE A 104 -9.76 8.07 22.22
CA PHE A 104 -8.90 6.90 22.26
C PHE A 104 -7.48 7.22 21.78
N SER A 105 -6.53 6.43 22.27
CA SER A 105 -5.16 6.36 21.76
C SER A 105 -4.75 4.90 21.58
N THR A 106 -3.72 4.65 20.77
CA THR A 106 -3.25 3.28 20.49
C THR A 106 -2.69 2.58 21.74
N GLY A 107 -2.25 3.35 22.74
CA GLY A 107 -1.65 2.82 23.98
C GLY A 107 -0.17 2.44 23.84
N TYR A 108 0.41 2.52 22.65
CA TYR A 108 1.86 2.40 22.47
C TYR A 108 2.55 3.69 22.87
N LEU A 109 3.63 3.59 23.64
CA LEU A 109 4.28 4.74 24.26
C LEU A 109 5.66 5.02 23.65
N GLY A 110 5.89 6.27 23.25
CA GLY A 110 7.22 6.81 22.97
C GLY A 110 8.04 7.04 24.24
N ALA A 111 9.36 7.18 24.11
CA ALA A 111 10.27 7.52 25.20
C ALA A 111 11.58 8.11 24.67
N ALA A 112 12.23 8.93 25.50
CA ALA A 112 13.53 9.55 25.20
C ALA A 112 13.57 10.34 23.86
N GLY A 113 12.43 10.89 23.44
CA GLY A 113 12.31 11.64 22.18
C GLY A 113 12.07 10.77 20.95
N GLU A 114 11.92 9.45 21.11
CA GLU A 114 11.54 8.53 20.04
C GLU A 114 10.07 8.17 20.16
N HIS A 115 9.35 8.30 19.04
CA HIS A 115 7.95 7.92 18.94
C HIS A 115 7.76 6.41 18.98
N ALA A 116 6.62 5.97 19.52
CA ALA A 116 6.14 4.63 19.18
C ALA A 116 5.69 4.61 17.73
N ARG A 117 6.13 3.62 16.94
CA ARG A 117 5.89 3.59 15.50
C ARG A 117 5.89 2.18 14.93
N TYR A 118 5.14 2.01 13.85
CA TYR A 118 5.38 0.95 12.88
C TYR A 118 6.44 1.39 11.87
N VAL A 119 7.34 0.49 11.49
CA VAL A 119 8.27 0.68 10.39
C VAL A 119 8.08 -0.44 9.38
N PHE A 120 7.80 -0.05 8.14
CA PHE A 120 7.67 -0.93 6.99
C PHE A 120 8.96 -0.81 6.18
N SER A 121 9.69 -1.90 6.01
CA SER A 121 10.96 -1.93 5.29
C SER A 121 11.00 -3.06 4.27
N GLY A 122 11.91 -2.97 3.31
CA GLY A 122 11.93 -3.89 2.16
C GLY A 122 10.80 -3.61 1.17
N LEU A 123 10.23 -2.39 1.19
CA LEU A 123 9.22 -1.98 0.23
C LEU A 123 9.85 -1.93 -1.17
N ASN A 124 9.39 -2.81 -2.04
CA ASN A 124 9.89 -2.90 -3.40
C ASN A 124 8.74 -3.13 -4.38
N ILE A 125 8.69 -2.26 -5.38
CA ILE A 125 7.71 -2.29 -6.46
C ILE A 125 8.47 -2.36 -7.78
N THR A 126 8.38 -3.50 -8.46
CA THR A 126 9.20 -3.77 -9.66
C THR A 126 9.03 -2.69 -10.72
N GLY A 127 10.15 -2.07 -11.13
CA GLY A 127 10.19 -1.03 -12.17
C GLY A 127 9.84 0.38 -11.66
N PHE A 128 9.65 0.54 -10.35
CA PHE A 128 9.29 1.81 -9.74
C PHE A 128 10.13 2.09 -8.48
N THR A 129 10.38 3.36 -8.22
CA THR A 129 10.96 3.86 -6.98
C THR A 129 9.88 4.57 -6.18
N ILE A 130 9.82 4.34 -4.86
CA ILE A 130 8.92 5.07 -3.96
C ILE A 130 9.53 6.46 -3.71
N VAL A 131 8.76 7.50 -3.98
CA VAL A 131 9.19 8.91 -3.91
C VAL A 131 8.42 9.71 -2.87
N GLY A 132 7.35 9.13 -2.32
CA GLY A 132 6.47 9.79 -1.36
C GLY A 132 5.48 8.79 -0.78
N VAL A 133 4.77 9.24 0.26
CA VAL A 133 3.67 8.50 0.88
C VAL A 133 2.56 9.48 1.23
N LEU A 134 1.33 9.11 0.89
CA LEU A 134 0.13 9.84 1.30
C LEU A 134 -0.59 9.03 2.37
N ALA A 135 -0.99 9.67 3.46
CA ALA A 135 -1.82 9.03 4.48
C ALA A 135 -3.23 9.62 4.51
N SER A 136 -4.22 8.74 4.62
CA SER A 136 -5.61 9.08 4.87
C SER A 136 -6.17 8.21 6.00
N ALA A 137 -7.09 8.75 6.79
CA ALA A 137 -7.71 8.04 7.92
C ALA A 137 -9.24 7.94 7.74
N PHE A 138 -9.68 7.68 6.51
CA PHE A 138 -11.10 7.50 6.24
C PHE A 138 -11.54 6.07 6.54
N ASP A 139 -12.74 6.01 7.09
CA ASP A 139 -13.52 4.83 7.40
C ASP A 139 -13.48 3.78 6.27
N GLY A 140 -13.10 2.55 6.60
CA GLY A 140 -13.02 1.44 5.65
C GLY A 140 -11.92 1.60 4.59
N PHE A 141 -10.87 2.37 4.88
CA PHE A 141 -9.76 2.66 3.95
C PHE A 141 -10.18 3.43 2.69
N ALA A 142 -11.27 4.19 2.78
CA ALA A 142 -11.80 4.98 1.68
C ALA A 142 -10.87 6.15 1.31
N ASP A 143 -11.08 6.75 0.14
CA ASP A 143 -10.35 7.96 -0.28
C ASP A 143 -10.99 9.26 0.27
N SER A 144 -12.22 9.18 0.77
CA SER A 144 -12.97 10.29 1.35
C SER A 144 -14.12 9.80 2.23
N GLY A 145 -14.61 10.64 3.13
CA GLY A 145 -15.78 10.34 3.95
C GLY A 145 -15.59 10.74 5.41
N SER A 146 -16.21 9.96 6.30
CA SER A 146 -16.02 10.07 7.74
C SER A 146 -14.62 9.58 8.14
N THR A 147 -14.08 10.18 9.19
CA THR A 147 -12.78 9.80 9.77
C THR A 147 -12.92 9.71 11.28
N GLY A 148 -12.26 8.72 11.87
CA GLY A 148 -12.14 8.59 13.32
C GLY A 148 -10.99 9.39 13.90
N LEU A 149 -10.12 9.97 13.07
CA LEU A 149 -8.99 10.76 13.54
C LEU A 149 -9.49 12.04 14.20
N ALA A 150 -9.15 12.21 15.48
CA ALA A 150 -9.58 13.35 16.29
C ALA A 150 -8.48 14.42 16.42
N GLY A 151 -7.20 14.05 16.30
CA GLY A 151 -6.08 14.99 16.29
C GLY A 151 -4.76 14.36 16.76
N PRO A 152 -3.72 15.17 17.03
CA PRO A 152 -3.67 16.63 16.89
C PRO A 152 -3.58 17.17 15.46
N GLY A 153 -3.30 16.32 14.47
CA GLY A 153 -3.15 16.69 13.06
C GLY A 153 -3.85 15.73 12.10
N PRO A 154 -3.82 15.97 10.78
CA PRO A 154 -4.21 14.99 9.77
C PRO A 154 -3.31 13.75 9.81
N ALA A 155 -3.80 12.64 9.23
CA ALA A 155 -3.07 11.37 9.15
C ALA A 155 -1.67 11.51 8.52
N GLN A 156 -1.50 12.50 7.65
CA GLN A 156 -0.25 12.79 6.97
C GLN A 156 0.90 13.19 7.92
N ASP A 157 0.58 13.77 9.09
CA ASP A 157 1.60 14.24 10.03
C ASP A 157 2.29 13.08 10.76
N PHE A 158 1.66 11.90 10.78
CA PHE A 158 2.14 10.71 11.48
C PHE A 158 2.90 9.74 10.56
N VAL A 159 2.95 10.02 9.24
CA VAL A 159 3.64 9.15 8.29
C VAL A 159 4.93 9.80 7.80
N HIS A 160 6.02 9.04 7.78
CA HIS A 160 7.32 9.52 7.33
C HIS A 160 7.91 8.56 6.30
N LEU A 161 8.36 9.10 5.17
CA LEU A 161 9.20 8.35 4.23
C LEU A 161 10.64 8.42 4.75
N LEU A 162 11.17 7.29 5.18
CA LEU A 162 12.55 7.20 5.69
C LEU A 162 13.54 7.09 4.52
N ASP A 163 13.23 6.22 3.56
CA ASP A 163 13.94 6.09 2.29
C ASP A 163 13.03 5.46 1.21
N ALA A 164 13.57 5.19 0.02
CA ALA A 164 12.81 4.63 -1.10
C ALA A 164 12.27 3.20 -0.88
N HIS A 165 12.66 2.55 0.21
CA HIS A 165 12.31 1.18 0.59
C HIS A 165 11.73 1.09 2.00
N SER A 166 11.56 2.22 2.70
CA SER A 166 11.05 2.22 4.05
C SER A 166 10.19 3.43 4.41
N VAL A 167 9.10 3.15 5.13
CA VAL A 167 8.11 4.11 5.62
C VAL A 167 7.88 3.83 7.10
N SER A 168 7.74 4.88 7.91
CA SER A 168 7.28 4.75 9.29
C SER A 168 5.93 5.42 9.51
N PHE A 169 5.18 4.92 10.49
CA PHE A 169 3.92 5.48 10.93
C PHE A 169 3.90 5.57 12.46
N ASP A 170 3.75 6.78 13.00
CA ASP A 170 3.77 7.06 14.43
C ASP A 170 2.43 6.72 15.09
N LEU A 171 2.48 6.20 16.32
CA LEU A 171 1.36 5.58 17.03
C LEU A 171 0.99 6.28 18.33
N ASP A 172 1.93 6.98 18.96
CA ASP A 172 1.82 7.46 20.34
C ASP A 172 1.03 8.77 20.49
N GLU A 173 1.17 9.70 19.55
CA GLU A 173 0.47 10.99 19.58
C GLU A 173 -0.94 10.94 18.97
N LEU A 174 -1.32 9.78 18.44
CA LEU A 174 -2.51 9.64 17.61
C LEU A 174 -3.76 9.53 18.49
N LEU A 175 -4.67 10.49 18.33
CA LEU A 175 -5.96 10.53 19.02
C LEU A 175 -7.12 10.28 18.06
N PHE A 176 -8.08 9.46 18.47
CA PHE A 176 -9.20 9.08 17.63
C PHE A 176 -10.49 8.86 18.41
N VAL A 177 -11.62 9.08 17.74
CA VAL A 177 -12.96 8.69 18.17
C VAL A 177 -13.33 7.46 17.35
N GLY A 178 -13.66 6.34 18.00
CA GLY A 178 -13.91 5.10 17.25
C GLY A 178 -15.08 5.28 16.27
N THR A 179 -14.89 4.93 14.99
CA THR A 179 -15.86 5.24 13.92
C THR A 179 -16.75 4.11 13.47
N HIS A 180 -16.47 2.85 13.82
CA HIS A 180 -17.29 1.72 13.37
C HIS A 180 -17.52 0.64 14.42
N THR A 181 -18.73 0.05 14.35
CA THR A 181 -19.24 -0.99 15.25
C THR A 181 -18.73 -2.38 14.88
N PHE A 182 -17.99 -3.00 15.80
CA PHE A 182 -18.01 -4.44 16.02
C PHE A 182 -18.41 -4.66 17.49
N ASN A 183 -19.47 -5.44 17.75
CA ASN A 183 -19.96 -5.74 19.10
C ASN A 183 -20.34 -4.56 20.03
N GLY A 184 -20.63 -3.37 19.49
CA GLY A 184 -21.25 -2.28 20.25
C GLY A 184 -20.28 -1.42 21.09
N VAL A 185 -18.97 -1.53 20.89
CA VAL A 185 -17.97 -0.65 21.51
C VAL A 185 -17.05 -0.09 20.42
N TYR A 186 -16.96 1.24 20.33
CA TYR A 186 -16.22 1.96 19.28
C TYR A 186 -14.76 2.12 19.70
N ARG A 187 -13.82 1.37 19.12
CA ARG A 187 -12.43 1.41 19.60
C ARG A 187 -11.34 1.30 18.53
N TYR A 188 -11.64 1.36 17.23
CA TYR A 188 -10.61 1.41 16.20
C TYR A 188 -10.75 2.60 15.25
N MET A 189 -9.67 2.83 14.49
CA MET A 189 -9.68 3.61 13.27
C MET A 189 -9.01 2.84 12.13
N ASP A 190 -9.32 3.24 10.91
CA ASP A 190 -8.65 2.77 9.70
C ASP A 190 -7.74 3.87 9.14
N VAL A 191 -6.50 3.49 8.81
CA VAL A 191 -5.52 4.34 8.15
C VAL A 191 -5.05 3.65 6.87
N ARG A 192 -4.97 4.41 5.78
CA ARG A 192 -4.41 3.96 4.51
C ARG A 192 -3.21 4.82 4.15
N LEU A 193 -2.10 4.16 3.85
CA LEU A 193 -0.87 4.76 3.35
C LEU A 193 -0.71 4.38 1.88
N ASP A 194 -0.83 5.35 0.99
CA ASP A 194 -0.62 5.15 -0.45
C ASP A 194 0.82 5.51 -0.83
N LEU A 195 1.58 4.53 -1.32
CA LEU A 195 2.95 4.72 -1.78
C LEU A 195 2.94 5.40 -3.15
N GLN A 196 3.53 6.60 -3.20
CA GLN A 196 3.72 7.33 -4.43
C GLN A 196 4.95 6.81 -5.15
N THR A 197 4.77 6.37 -6.38
CA THR A 197 5.82 5.75 -7.17
C THR A 197 6.16 6.56 -8.41
N ARG A 198 7.42 6.46 -8.84
CA ARG A 198 7.90 6.98 -10.11
C ARG A 198 8.63 5.86 -10.87
N PRO A 199 8.52 5.78 -12.21
CA PRO A 199 9.28 4.81 -12.99
C PRO A 199 10.77 4.93 -12.69
N ASP A 200 11.40 3.78 -12.43
CA ASP A 200 12.83 3.72 -12.21
C ASP A 200 13.57 3.88 -13.55
N THR A 201 14.21 5.03 -13.75
CA THR A 201 14.97 5.31 -14.98
C THR A 201 16.31 4.58 -15.04
N SER A 202 16.74 3.94 -13.95
CA SER A 202 17.98 3.16 -13.87
C SER A 202 17.80 1.69 -14.29
N ASN A 203 16.57 1.19 -14.23
CA ASN A 203 16.20 -0.14 -14.71
C ASN A 203 14.91 -0.05 -15.54
N PRO A 204 15.00 0.32 -16.84
CA PRO A 204 13.83 0.42 -17.70
C PRO A 204 13.24 -0.98 -17.89
N VAL A 205 12.28 -1.35 -17.05
CA VAL A 205 11.41 -2.49 -17.31
C VAL A 205 10.69 -2.16 -18.61
N PRO A 206 10.85 -2.97 -19.68
CA PRO A 206 10.18 -2.68 -20.94
C PRO A 206 8.68 -2.69 -20.69
N GLU A 207 8.01 -1.55 -20.91
CA GLU A 207 6.56 -1.52 -20.83
C GLU A 207 6.01 -2.62 -21.76
N PRO A 208 5.03 -3.44 -21.31
CA PRO A 208 4.52 -4.55 -22.12
C PRO A 208 4.04 -4.11 -23.51
N GLY A 209 3.56 -2.86 -23.62
CA GLY A 209 3.18 -2.24 -24.88
C GLY A 209 4.35 -2.03 -25.84
N SER A 210 5.55 -1.75 -25.34
CA SER A 210 6.77 -1.52 -26.13
C SER A 210 7.26 -2.80 -26.81
N LEU A 211 7.20 -3.94 -26.11
CA LEU A 211 7.53 -5.25 -26.70
C LEU A 211 6.49 -5.68 -27.74
N ALA A 212 5.20 -5.45 -27.46
CA ALA A 212 4.13 -5.73 -28.40
C ALA A 212 4.26 -4.89 -29.69
N LEU A 213 4.55 -3.58 -29.57
CA LEU A 213 4.80 -2.71 -30.72
C LEU A 213 6.05 -3.14 -31.51
N THR A 214 7.13 -3.52 -30.82
CA THR A 214 8.38 -3.93 -31.47
C THR A 214 8.19 -5.23 -32.25
N LEU A 215 7.49 -6.22 -31.67
CA LEU A 215 7.14 -7.46 -32.35
C LEU A 215 6.17 -7.23 -33.52
N LEU A 216 5.21 -6.31 -33.37
CA LEU A 216 4.29 -5.93 -34.45
C LEU A 216 5.03 -5.24 -35.60
N ALA A 217 5.95 -4.31 -35.29
CA ALA A 217 6.79 -3.63 -36.27
C ALA A 217 7.71 -4.62 -37.01
N MET A 218 8.32 -5.56 -36.31
CA MET A 218 9.11 -6.63 -36.93
C MET A 218 8.25 -7.55 -37.82
N GLY A 219 7.04 -7.90 -37.38
CA GLY A 219 6.11 -8.72 -38.16
C GLY A 219 5.63 -8.03 -39.45
N LEU A 220 5.41 -6.72 -39.40
CA LEU A 220 5.05 -5.91 -40.57
C LEU A 220 6.23 -5.74 -41.54
N LEU A 221 7.45 -5.56 -41.04
CA LEU A 221 8.67 -5.47 -41.85
C LEU A 221 9.01 -6.80 -42.54
N TRP A 222 8.75 -7.94 -41.89
CA TRP A 222 9.00 -9.26 -42.47
C TRP A 222 8.03 -9.60 -43.61
N ARG A 223 6.78 -9.13 -43.55
CA ARG A 223 5.81 -9.23 -44.65
C ARG A 223 6.07 -8.27 -45.83
N GLY A 224 6.80 -7.18 -45.62
CA GLY A 224 7.14 -6.22 -46.68
C GLY A 224 8.26 -6.65 -47.61
N ARG A 225 9.02 -7.70 -47.27
CA ARG A 225 10.19 -8.17 -48.04
C ARG A 225 9.92 -9.33 -49.01
N SER A 226 8.71 -9.88 -49.04
CA SER A 226 8.37 -11.04 -49.88
C SER A 226 7.82 -10.72 -51.27
N THR A 227 7.74 -9.45 -51.69
CA THR A 227 7.18 -9.03 -52.99
C THR A 227 8.15 -8.27 -53.90
N ALA A 228 9.45 -8.39 -53.71
CA ALA A 228 10.43 -7.88 -54.67
C ALA A 228 11.39 -8.99 -55.11
N ARG A 229 11.06 -9.67 -56.21
CA ARG A 229 12.05 -10.32 -57.07
C ARG A 229 11.77 -9.94 -58.53
N PRO A 230 12.84 -9.72 -59.32
CA PRO A 230 12.85 -9.09 -60.64
C PRO A 230 12.09 -9.87 -61.71
#